data_AF-A0A7J7NUV4-F1
#
_entry.id   AF-A0A7J7NUV4-F1
#
_cell.length_a   1.000
_cell.length_b   1.000
_cell.length_c   1.000
_cell.angle_alpha   90.00
_cell.angle_beta   90.00
_cell.angle_gamma   90.00
#
_symmetry.space_group_name_H-M   'P 1'
#
loop_
_entity.id
_entity.type
_entity.pdbx_description
1 polymer ?
#
loop_
_entity_poly.entity_id
_entity_poly.type
_entity_poly.pdbx_seq_one_letter_code
_entity_poly.pdbx_strand_id
1 'polypeptide(L)'
;MAKEVELEDLVENIGAKLVRQAAANTNDLTGDGTTTYVILAQGLIAEGVKVLVEAGANPVQITQSIEKTNKALVVELKLMSKEVEDSELADVAAVSAGNNYEVGQMITEAMSKVGRKGVVTLEEGKSLENNLYVVKGMQFDRGYISPYFVTDSEKMNVEFENCKAPTTLVVNKLRGALKITALKAPGFGERKCSISMTLPFLLKVVEKVYQKEKLNERIDLTSISSNSHCLFYNGIYVLI
;
A
#
# COMPACT_ATOMS: atom_id res chain seq x y z
N MET A 1 -13.77 -12.09 4.97
CA MET A 1 -15.21 -12.38 4.77
C MET A 1 -15.80 -11.71 3.53
N ALA A 2 -15.67 -10.39 3.31
CA ALA A 2 -16.28 -9.74 2.14
C ALA A 2 -15.72 -10.16 0.77
N LYS A 3 -14.51 -10.72 0.67
CA LYS A 3 -13.88 -11.09 -0.62
C LYS A 3 -14.54 -12.27 -1.35
N GLU A 4 -15.31 -13.11 -0.68
CA GLU A 4 -15.76 -14.41 -1.23
C GLU A 4 -17.28 -14.54 -1.45
N VAL A 5 -18.07 -13.50 -1.18
CA VAL A 5 -19.53 -13.60 -1.32
C VAL A 5 -19.92 -13.42 -2.79
N GLU A 6 -20.40 -14.49 -3.41
CA GLU A 6 -21.03 -14.49 -4.72
C GLU A 6 -22.47 -15.02 -4.59
N LEU A 7 -23.42 -14.31 -5.19
CA LEU A 7 -24.84 -14.69 -5.17
C LEU A 7 -25.24 -15.29 -6.52
N GLU A 8 -26.18 -16.23 -6.49
CA GLU A 8 -26.71 -16.90 -7.69
C GLU A 8 -27.48 -15.94 -8.59
N ASP A 9 -28.29 -15.05 -8.00
CA ASP A 9 -29.01 -14.03 -8.75
C ASP A 9 -28.07 -12.93 -9.26
N LEU A 10 -28.13 -12.66 -10.56
CA LEU A 10 -27.24 -11.71 -11.21
C LEU A 10 -27.43 -10.28 -10.71
N VAL A 11 -28.67 -9.85 -10.43
CA VAL A 11 -28.98 -8.48 -10.01
C VAL A 11 -28.50 -8.26 -8.57
N GLU A 12 -28.80 -9.21 -7.68
CA GLU A 12 -28.33 -9.18 -6.30
C GLU A 12 -26.80 -9.25 -6.23
N ASN A 13 -26.17 -10.10 -7.06
CA ASN A 13 -24.71 -10.23 -7.11
C ASN A 13 -24.03 -8.94 -7.58
N ILE A 14 -24.61 -8.20 -8.53
CA ILE A 14 -24.10 -6.88 -8.92
C ILE A 14 -24.16 -5.91 -7.73
N GLY A 15 -25.28 -5.87 -7.01
CA GLY A 15 -25.43 -5.04 -5.81
C GLY A 15 -24.38 -5.37 -4.73
N ALA A 16 -24.22 -6.66 -4.42
CA ALA A 16 -23.22 -7.15 -3.48
C ALA A 16 -21.79 -6.77 -3.92
N LYS A 17 -21.47 -6.91 -5.21
CA LYS A 17 -20.17 -6.53 -5.78
C LYS A 17 -19.88 -5.04 -5.64
N LEU A 18 -20.89 -4.17 -5.82
CA LEU A 18 -20.73 -2.72 -5.65
C LEU A 18 -20.38 -2.35 -4.21
N VAL A 19 -21.12 -2.89 -3.23
CA VAL A 19 -20.84 -2.64 -1.80
C VAL A 19 -19.46 -3.19 -1.42
N ARG A 20 -19.11 -4.38 -1.91
CA ARG A 20 -17.80 -4.99 -1.69
C ARG A 20 -16.66 -4.12 -2.24
N GLN A 21 -16.81 -3.61 -3.46
CA GLN A 21 -15.78 -2.75 -4.06
C GLN A 21 -15.58 -1.49 -3.23
N ALA A 22 -16.66 -0.88 -2.76
CA ALA A 22 -16.56 0.32 -1.96
C ALA A 22 -15.96 0.04 -0.56
N ALA A 23 -16.33 -1.08 0.07
CA ALA A 23 -15.72 -1.51 1.33
C ALA A 23 -14.22 -1.81 1.19
N ALA A 24 -13.80 -2.44 0.08
CA ALA A 24 -12.40 -2.68 -0.22
C ALA A 24 -11.63 -1.37 -0.41
N ASN A 25 -12.20 -0.41 -1.16
CA ASN A 25 -11.59 0.91 -1.32
C ASN A 25 -11.43 1.65 0.02
N THR A 26 -12.39 1.50 0.94
CA THR A 26 -12.27 2.05 2.30
C THR A 26 -11.10 1.40 3.03
N ASN A 27 -11.00 0.07 3.02
CA ASN A 27 -9.89 -0.64 3.65
C ASN A 27 -8.52 -0.20 3.11
N ASP A 28 -8.41 0.01 1.80
CA ASP A 28 -7.16 0.42 1.18
C ASP A 28 -6.73 1.84 1.57
N LEU A 29 -7.70 2.71 1.91
CA LEU A 29 -7.44 4.09 2.33
C LEU A 29 -7.23 4.25 3.84
N THR A 30 -8.01 3.52 4.66
CA THR A 30 -8.04 3.72 6.13
C THR A 30 -7.44 2.56 6.91
N GLY A 31 -7.27 1.38 6.31
CA GLY A 31 -6.72 0.18 6.95
C GLY A 31 -7.69 -0.57 7.88
N ASP A 32 -8.83 0.02 8.23
CA ASP A 32 -9.90 -0.57 9.05
C ASP A 32 -11.28 0.03 8.67
N GLY A 33 -12.35 -0.53 9.22
CA GLY A 33 -13.72 0.00 9.12
C GLY A 33 -14.59 -0.69 8.08
N THR A 34 -14.12 -1.80 7.48
CA THR A 34 -14.86 -2.53 6.44
C THR A 34 -16.24 -2.99 6.92
N THR A 35 -16.32 -3.54 8.13
CA THR A 35 -17.59 -4.00 8.72
C THR A 35 -18.55 -2.84 8.97
N THR A 36 -18.06 -1.74 9.55
CA THR A 36 -18.86 -0.53 9.82
C THR A 36 -19.39 0.06 8.52
N TYR A 37 -18.56 0.10 7.48
CA TYR A 37 -18.96 0.58 6.16
C TYR A 37 -20.13 -0.25 5.58
N VAL A 38 -20.04 -1.58 5.64
CA VAL A 38 -21.08 -2.47 5.09
C VAL A 38 -22.42 -2.27 5.80
N ILE A 39 -22.42 -2.19 7.13
CA ILE A 39 -23.65 -1.98 7.92
C ILE A 39 -24.25 -0.60 7.63
N LEU A 40 -23.41 0.44 7.54
CA LEU A 40 -23.87 1.79 7.22
C LEU A 40 -24.44 1.88 5.80
N ALA A 41 -23.77 1.24 4.82
CA ALA A 41 -24.26 1.15 3.45
C ALA A 41 -25.61 0.43 3.38
N GLN A 42 -25.75 -0.70 4.08
CA GLN A 42 -27.02 -1.43 4.18
C GLN A 42 -28.13 -0.54 4.75
N GLY A 43 -27.87 0.15 5.87
CA GLY A 43 -28.84 1.03 6.50
C GLY A 43 -29.28 2.18 5.61
N LEU A 44 -28.33 2.84 4.93
CA LEU A 44 -28.63 3.93 4.00
C LEU A 44 -29.43 3.46 2.77
N ILE A 45 -29.10 2.29 2.22
CA ILE A 45 -29.81 1.73 1.07
C ILE A 45 -31.24 1.34 1.48
N ALA A 46 -31.39 0.63 2.59
CA ALA A 46 -32.70 0.18 3.07
C ALA A 46 -33.65 1.37 3.33
N GLU A 47 -33.17 2.39 4.06
CA GLU A 47 -33.98 3.56 4.37
C GLU A 47 -34.22 4.42 3.11
N GLY A 48 -33.21 4.53 2.23
CA GLY A 48 -33.35 5.26 0.97
C GLY A 48 -34.43 4.66 0.05
N VAL A 49 -34.45 3.33 -0.10
CA VAL A 49 -35.49 2.63 -0.89
C VAL A 49 -36.87 2.82 -0.26
N LYS A 50 -36.96 2.74 1.06
CA LYS A 50 -38.21 2.95 1.78
C LYS A 50 -38.80 4.35 1.50
N VAL A 51 -37.99 5.40 1.66
CA VAL A 51 -38.42 6.79 1.39
C VAL A 51 -38.82 6.99 -0.07
N LEU A 52 -38.11 6.35 -1.02
CA LEU A 52 -38.44 6.42 -2.45
C LEU A 52 -39.80 5.79 -2.75
N VAL A 53 -40.06 4.60 -2.23
CA VAL A 53 -41.28 3.83 -2.54
C VAL A 53 -42.50 4.38 -1.80
N GLU A 54 -42.35 4.75 -0.52
CA GLU A 54 -43.47 5.20 0.31
C GLU A 54 -43.83 6.67 0.09
N ALA A 55 -42.83 7.55 -0.02
CA ALA A 55 -43.05 9.00 -0.07
C ALA A 55 -43.00 9.57 -1.50
N GLY A 56 -42.65 8.77 -2.52
CA GLY A 56 -42.52 9.22 -3.90
C GLY A 56 -41.50 10.36 -4.09
N ALA A 57 -40.51 10.42 -3.21
CA ALA A 57 -39.52 11.50 -3.18
C ALA A 57 -38.57 11.42 -4.39
N ASN A 58 -38.06 12.57 -4.82
CA ASN A 58 -37.13 12.64 -5.96
C ASN A 58 -35.75 12.04 -5.58
N PRO A 59 -35.27 11.00 -6.27
CA PRO A 59 -33.98 10.37 -5.98
C PRO A 59 -32.80 11.35 -5.98
N VAL A 60 -32.81 12.31 -6.91
CA VAL A 60 -31.73 13.28 -7.07
C VAL A 60 -31.61 14.20 -5.84
N GLN A 61 -32.74 14.58 -5.26
CA GLN A 61 -32.74 15.43 -4.06
C GLN A 61 -32.24 14.67 -2.84
N ILE A 62 -32.57 13.37 -2.74
CA ILE A 62 -32.09 12.50 -1.65
C ILE A 62 -30.57 12.34 -1.74
N THR A 63 -30.02 12.06 -2.92
CA THR A 63 -28.57 11.92 -3.07
C THR A 63 -27.83 13.23 -2.75
N GLN A 64 -28.36 14.37 -3.22
CA GLN A 64 -27.78 15.68 -2.91
C GLN A 64 -27.85 16.02 -1.42
N SER A 65 -28.94 15.67 -0.75
CA SER A 65 -29.09 15.93 0.68
C SER A 65 -28.20 15.02 1.53
N ILE A 66 -28.02 13.76 1.14
CA ILE A 66 -27.06 12.83 1.77
C ILE A 66 -25.65 13.38 1.63
N GLU A 67 -25.23 13.83 0.45
CA GLU A 67 -23.90 14.42 0.25
C GLU A 67 -23.69 15.69 1.09
N LYS A 68 -24.69 16.57 1.13
CA LYS A 68 -24.62 17.80 1.92
C LYS A 68 -24.53 17.49 3.42
N THR A 69 -25.31 16.53 3.89
CA THR A 69 -25.30 16.06 5.28
C THR A 69 -23.95 15.43 5.61
N ASN A 70 -23.41 14.58 4.75
CA ASN A 70 -22.09 13.98 4.94
C ASN A 70 -21.00 15.04 5.09
N LYS A 71 -20.99 16.08 4.23
CA LYS A 71 -20.04 17.20 4.35
C LYS A 71 -20.15 17.92 5.70
N ALA A 72 -21.36 18.16 6.19
CA ALA A 72 -21.57 18.79 7.50
C ALA A 72 -21.12 17.86 8.65
N LEU A 73 -21.45 16.57 8.58
CA LEU A 73 -21.05 15.58 9.59
C LEU A 73 -19.53 15.41 9.67
N VAL A 74 -18.82 15.45 8.55
CA VAL A 74 -17.34 15.38 8.54
C VAL A 74 -16.74 16.59 9.25
N VAL A 75 -17.35 17.77 9.16
CA VAL A 75 -16.88 18.96 9.91
C VAL A 75 -17.10 18.76 11.40
N GLU A 76 -18.27 18.26 11.80
CA GLU A 76 -18.58 18.02 13.21
C GLU A 76 -17.70 16.93 13.82
N LEU A 77 -17.47 15.82 13.10
CA LEU A 77 -16.58 14.75 13.54
C LEU A 77 -15.15 15.23 13.77
N LYS A 78 -14.67 16.22 12.99
CA LYS A 78 -13.36 16.83 13.24
C LYS A 78 -13.34 17.65 14.52
N LEU A 79 -14.44 18.33 14.87
CA LEU A 79 -14.54 19.06 16.14
C LEU A 79 -14.62 18.11 17.34
N MET A 80 -15.24 16.94 17.16
CA MET A 80 -15.28 15.89 18.19
C MET A 80 -13.98 15.10 18.30
N SER A 81 -13.12 15.14 17.28
CA SER A 81 -11.87 14.38 17.27
C SER A 81 -10.88 14.93 18.29
N LYS A 82 -10.24 14.02 19.04
CA LYS A 82 -9.16 14.32 19.98
C LYS A 82 -7.84 13.80 19.41
N GLU A 83 -6.79 14.60 19.47
CA GLU A 83 -5.45 14.12 19.16
C GLU A 83 -5.00 13.10 20.21
N VAL A 84 -4.47 11.97 19.74
CA VAL A 84 -4.05 10.86 20.59
C VAL A 84 -2.71 11.18 21.24
N GLU A 85 -2.65 11.01 22.56
CA GLU A 85 -1.39 11.08 23.32
C GLU A 85 -0.63 9.76 23.27
N ASP A 86 0.69 9.78 23.48
CA ASP A 86 1.54 8.59 23.37
C ASP A 86 1.15 7.49 24.39
N SER A 87 0.51 7.86 25.50
CA SER A 87 -0.03 6.94 26.51
C SER A 87 -1.28 6.19 26.05
N GLU A 88 -2.13 6.84 25.23
CA GLU A 88 -3.39 6.28 24.74
C GLU A 88 -3.18 5.35 23.52
N LEU A 89 -1.98 5.38 22.93
CA LEU A 89 -1.67 4.62 21.71
C LEU A 89 -1.77 3.10 21.92
N ALA A 90 -1.40 2.61 23.11
CA ALA A 90 -1.47 1.19 23.44
C ALA A 90 -2.92 0.70 23.50
N ASP A 91 -3.82 1.51 24.07
CA ASP A 91 -5.24 1.19 24.17
C ASP A 91 -5.90 1.18 22.79
N VAL A 92 -5.58 2.17 21.94
CA VAL A 92 -6.10 2.23 20.56
C VAL A 92 -5.62 1.03 19.74
N ALA A 93 -4.35 0.66 19.87
CA ALA A 93 -3.79 -0.51 19.19
C ALA A 93 -4.42 -1.82 19.71
N ALA A 94 -4.63 -1.94 21.02
CA ALA A 94 -5.24 -3.12 21.64
C ALA A 94 -6.70 -3.31 21.18
N VAL A 95 -7.50 -2.24 21.16
CA VAL A 95 -8.90 -2.29 20.69
C VAL A 95 -8.96 -2.72 19.22
N SER A 96 -8.08 -2.17 18.38
CA SER A 96 -7.99 -2.53 16.95
C SER A 96 -7.56 -3.98 16.74
N ALA A 97 -6.75 -4.53 17.65
CA ALA A 97 -6.29 -5.92 17.63
C ALA A 97 -7.28 -6.91 18.28
N GLY A 98 -8.55 -6.53 18.48
CA GLY A 98 -9.56 -7.41 19.09
C GLY A 98 -9.44 -7.50 20.62
N ASN A 99 -9.09 -6.39 21.27
CA ASN A 99 -8.90 -6.28 22.72
C ASN A 99 -7.70 -7.07 23.27
N ASN A 100 -6.63 -7.18 22.47
CA ASN A 100 -5.38 -7.83 22.87
C ASN A 100 -4.32 -6.78 23.28
N TYR A 101 -4.14 -6.62 24.60
CA TYR A 101 -3.21 -5.66 25.17
C TYR A 101 -1.72 -6.03 24.95
N GLU A 102 -1.39 -7.31 24.81
CA GLU A 102 0.00 -7.75 24.56
C GLU A 102 0.46 -7.26 23.18
N VAL A 103 -0.38 -7.44 22.17
CA VAL A 103 -0.14 -6.93 20.80
C VAL A 103 -0.12 -5.40 20.80
N GLY A 104 -1.04 -4.76 21.52
CA GLY A 104 -1.07 -3.30 21.66
C GLY A 104 0.24 -2.74 22.21
N GLN A 105 0.74 -3.31 23.31
CA GLN A 105 2.01 -2.90 23.92
C GLN A 105 3.20 -3.08 22.97
N MET A 106 3.25 -4.20 22.24
CA MET A 106 4.30 -4.47 21.27
C MET A 106 4.32 -3.45 20.13
N ILE A 107 3.14 -3.09 19.61
CA ILE A 107 2.99 -2.06 18.57
C ILE A 107 3.44 -0.70 19.11
N THR A 108 3.05 -0.33 20.33
CA THR A 108 3.49 0.92 20.96
C THR A 108 5.00 0.96 21.16
N GLU A 109 5.62 -0.14 21.59
CA GLU A 109 7.08 -0.23 21.73
C GLU A 109 7.78 -0.08 20.36
N ALA A 110 7.26 -0.73 19.32
CA ALA A 110 7.77 -0.59 17.95
C ALA A 110 7.65 0.87 17.45
N MET A 111 6.49 1.50 17.66
CA MET A 111 6.24 2.88 17.25
C MET A 111 7.11 3.89 18.02
N SER A 112 7.40 3.64 19.29
CA SER A 112 8.30 4.50 20.08
C SER A 112 9.73 4.48 19.53
N LYS A 113 10.22 3.30 19.09
CA LYS A 113 11.56 3.15 18.49
C LYS A 113 11.67 3.73 17.09
N VAL A 114 10.60 3.64 16.30
CA VAL A 114 10.56 4.01 14.88
C VAL A 114 10.10 5.45 14.65
N GLY A 115 9.36 6.03 15.60
CA GLY A 115 8.76 7.36 15.54
C GLY A 115 7.46 7.40 14.72
N ARG A 116 6.66 8.47 14.89
CA ARG A 116 5.29 8.61 14.34
C ARG A 116 5.16 8.46 12.81
N LYS A 117 6.26 8.64 12.05
CA LYS A 117 6.27 8.57 10.58
C LYS A 117 7.03 7.36 10.03
N GLY A 118 7.55 6.50 10.88
CA GLY A 118 8.28 5.35 10.39
C GLY A 118 7.35 4.16 10.12
N VAL A 119 7.93 3.15 9.49
CA VAL A 119 7.20 1.99 8.97
C VAL A 119 7.42 0.81 9.89
N VAL A 120 6.33 0.11 10.21
CA VAL A 120 6.35 -1.17 10.92
C VAL A 120 5.92 -2.25 9.95
N THR A 121 6.69 -3.34 9.88
CA THR A 121 6.37 -4.51 9.05
C THR A 121 6.23 -5.71 9.96
N LEU A 122 5.33 -6.63 9.61
CA LEU A 122 5.10 -7.87 10.34
C LEU A 122 5.63 -9.02 9.49
N GLU A 123 6.49 -9.85 10.08
CA GLU A 123 6.97 -11.09 9.48
C GLU A 123 6.55 -12.27 10.35
N GLU A 124 6.14 -13.37 9.70
CA GLU A 124 5.80 -14.60 10.41
C GLU A 124 7.08 -15.31 10.87
N GLY A 125 7.28 -15.33 12.19
CA GLY A 125 8.40 -16.02 12.81
C GLY A 125 8.23 -17.55 12.82
N LYS A 126 9.35 -18.27 12.80
CA LYS A 126 9.37 -19.74 12.99
C LYS A 126 9.29 -20.15 14.47
N SER A 127 9.39 -19.19 15.38
CA SER A 127 9.38 -19.39 16.83
C SER A 127 8.01 -19.04 17.41
N LEU A 128 7.70 -19.59 18.59
CA LEU A 128 6.49 -19.25 19.35
C LEU A 128 6.56 -17.85 20.00
N GLU A 129 7.77 -17.33 20.21
CA GLU A 129 8.00 -16.02 20.82
C GLU A 129 8.00 -14.91 19.78
N ASN A 130 7.31 -13.82 20.10
CA ASN A 130 7.28 -12.61 19.28
C ASN A 130 8.56 -11.80 19.49
N ASN A 131 9.23 -11.45 18.40
CA ASN A 131 10.49 -10.70 18.43
C ASN A 131 10.33 -9.37 17.70
N LEU A 132 10.86 -8.29 18.29
CA LEU A 132 10.87 -6.95 17.70
C LEU A 132 12.27 -6.59 17.20
N TYR A 133 12.43 -6.43 15.89
CA TYR A 133 13.67 -5.99 15.26
C TYR A 133 13.51 -4.59 14.66
N VAL A 134 14.46 -3.70 14.98
CA VAL A 134 14.51 -2.36 14.38
C VAL A 134 15.61 -2.36 13.32
N VAL A 135 15.21 -2.32 12.05
CA VAL A 135 16.11 -2.27 10.91
C VAL A 135 16.10 -0.87 10.31
N LYS A 136 17.27 -0.36 9.94
CA LYS A 136 17.37 0.88 9.16
C LYS A 136 16.94 0.59 7.72
N GLY A 137 15.73 0.99 7.36
CA GLY A 137 15.15 0.81 6.03
C GLY A 137 14.52 2.09 5.49
N MET A 138 13.90 1.98 4.32
CA MET A 138 13.19 3.08 3.66
C MET A 138 12.01 2.53 2.88
N GLN A 139 10.88 3.24 2.90
CA GLN A 139 9.69 2.93 2.12
C GLN A 139 9.31 4.12 1.25
N PHE A 140 8.73 3.83 0.08
CA PHE A 140 8.15 4.84 -0.80
C PHE A 140 6.76 4.45 -1.24
N ASP A 141 5.91 5.44 -1.48
CA ASP A 141 4.56 5.28 -2.00
C ASP A 141 4.59 5.05 -3.53
N ARG A 142 5.31 4.01 -3.97
CA ARG A 142 5.44 3.61 -5.37
C ARG A 142 5.34 2.10 -5.51
N GLY A 143 4.37 1.65 -6.31
CA GLY A 143 4.19 0.25 -6.66
C GLY A 143 5.05 -0.22 -7.84
N TYR A 144 4.99 -1.53 -8.08
CA TYR A 144 5.54 -2.16 -9.27
C TYR A 144 4.76 -1.75 -10.53
N ILE A 145 5.45 -1.68 -11.66
CA ILE A 145 4.86 -1.22 -12.94
C ILE A 145 3.85 -2.24 -13.50
N SER A 146 4.05 -3.52 -13.21
CA SER A 146 3.22 -4.60 -13.76
C SER A 146 2.92 -5.68 -12.72
N PRO A 147 1.67 -6.17 -12.62
CA PRO A 147 1.30 -7.27 -11.72
C PRO A 147 2.07 -8.57 -11.97
N TYR A 148 2.68 -8.76 -13.14
CA TYR A 148 3.53 -9.92 -13.43
C TYR A 148 4.83 -9.97 -12.62
N PHE A 149 5.11 -8.95 -11.79
CA PHE A 149 6.24 -8.95 -10.87
C PHE A 149 5.95 -9.64 -9.53
N VAL A 150 4.68 -9.93 -9.23
CA VAL A 150 4.22 -10.55 -7.98
C VAL A 150 4.87 -11.92 -7.76
N THR A 151 5.48 -12.09 -6.59
CA THR A 151 6.06 -13.37 -6.14
C THR A 151 5.10 -14.11 -5.20
N ASP A 152 4.41 -13.38 -4.34
CA ASP A 152 3.36 -13.90 -3.47
C ASP A 152 1.99 -13.52 -4.03
N SER A 153 1.29 -14.50 -4.59
CA SER A 153 -0.04 -14.33 -5.19
C SER A 153 -1.14 -14.03 -4.17
N GLU A 154 -0.96 -14.37 -2.90
CA GLU A 154 -1.98 -14.15 -1.87
C GLU A 154 -1.92 -12.71 -1.35
N LYS A 155 -0.71 -12.23 -1.04
CA LYS A 155 -0.49 -10.84 -0.58
C LYS A 155 -0.34 -9.84 -1.72
N MET A 156 -0.23 -10.32 -2.97
CA MET A 156 0.05 -9.49 -4.16
C MET A 156 1.34 -8.64 -4.01
N ASN A 157 2.32 -9.21 -3.32
CA ASN A 157 3.58 -8.58 -2.97
C ASN A 157 4.75 -9.14 -3.77
N VAL A 158 5.81 -8.34 -3.87
CA VAL A 158 7.07 -8.75 -4.46
C VAL A 158 8.13 -8.78 -3.37
N GLU A 159 8.60 -9.98 -3.07
CA GLU A 159 9.58 -10.23 -2.02
C GLU A 159 10.84 -10.83 -2.65
N PHE A 160 11.99 -10.25 -2.30
CA PHE A 160 13.28 -10.78 -2.69
C PHE A 160 14.20 -10.86 -1.48
N GLU A 161 14.80 -12.02 -1.29
CA GLU A 161 15.83 -12.25 -0.28
C GLU A 161 17.22 -12.21 -0.92
N ASN A 162 18.17 -11.56 -0.25
CA ASN A 162 19.60 -11.56 -0.62
C ASN A 162 19.87 -11.16 -2.09
N CYS A 163 19.26 -10.08 -2.57
CA CYS A 163 19.49 -9.52 -3.90
C CYS A 163 20.97 -9.13 -4.07
N LYS A 164 21.73 -9.95 -4.81
CA LYS A 164 23.07 -9.61 -5.30
C LYS A 164 22.91 -9.39 -6.79
N ALA A 165 23.01 -8.15 -7.25
CA ALA A 165 22.83 -7.82 -8.67
C ALA A 165 23.97 -8.42 -9.53
N PRO A 166 23.73 -9.37 -10.45
CA PRO A 166 24.63 -9.60 -11.57
C PRO A 166 24.37 -8.57 -12.68
N THR A 167 25.45 -8.13 -13.30
CA THR A 167 25.58 -7.06 -14.30
C THR A 167 24.98 -7.33 -15.69
N THR A 168 23.93 -8.16 -15.82
CA THR A 168 23.44 -8.55 -17.16
C THR A 168 21.92 -8.60 -17.24
N LEU A 169 21.28 -7.49 -17.65
CA LEU A 169 19.82 -7.44 -17.75
C LEU A 169 19.30 -6.59 -18.92
N VAL A 170 19.05 -7.25 -20.06
CA VAL A 170 17.94 -6.90 -20.96
C VAL A 170 17.24 -8.14 -21.62
N VAL A 171 17.75 -9.38 -21.55
CA VAL A 171 17.18 -10.46 -22.41
C VAL A 171 16.44 -11.63 -21.71
N ASN A 172 16.48 -11.79 -20.38
CA ASN A 172 16.13 -13.10 -19.78
C ASN A 172 15.04 -13.12 -18.69
N LYS A 173 13.91 -12.41 -18.85
CA LYS A 173 12.71 -12.68 -18.02
C LYS A 173 11.77 -13.74 -18.62
N LEU A 174 11.57 -13.76 -19.95
CA LEU A 174 10.76 -14.78 -20.62
C LEU A 174 11.33 -16.21 -20.49
N ARG A 175 12.61 -16.33 -20.10
CA ARG A 175 13.30 -17.61 -19.89
C ARG A 175 13.45 -18.01 -18.41
N GLY A 176 12.85 -17.26 -17.48
CA GLY A 176 12.82 -17.62 -16.04
C GLY A 176 14.15 -17.53 -15.28
N ALA A 177 15.22 -17.01 -15.88
CA ALA A 177 16.56 -17.04 -15.28
C ALA A 177 16.86 -15.86 -14.33
N LEU A 178 16.13 -14.75 -14.43
CA LEU A 178 16.40 -13.53 -13.64
C LEU A 178 15.14 -13.06 -12.93
N LYS A 179 15.20 -13.04 -11.59
CA LYS A 179 14.21 -12.41 -10.72
C LYS A 179 14.46 -10.90 -10.75
N ILE A 180 13.54 -10.15 -11.35
CA ILE A 180 13.64 -8.69 -11.48
C ILE A 180 12.30 -8.03 -11.19
N THR A 181 12.37 -6.80 -10.69
CA THR A 181 11.22 -5.90 -10.51
C THR A 181 11.53 -4.52 -11.03
N ALA A 182 10.53 -3.91 -11.67
CA ALA A 182 10.58 -2.54 -12.12
C ALA A 182 9.67 -1.66 -11.25
N LEU A 183 10.27 -0.63 -10.64
CA LEU A 183 9.60 0.35 -9.79
C LEU A 183 9.64 1.72 -10.47
N LYS A 184 8.58 2.50 -10.30
CA LYS A 184 8.55 3.89 -10.76
C LYS A 184 9.35 4.76 -9.79
N ALA A 185 10.15 5.69 -10.33
CA ALA A 185 10.92 6.61 -9.50
C ALA A 185 10.06 7.41 -8.49
N PRO A 186 10.50 7.51 -7.22
CA PRO A 186 9.84 8.36 -6.24
C PRO A 186 10.03 9.85 -6.57
N GLY A 187 9.02 10.68 -6.28
CA GLY A 187 9.05 12.14 -6.53
C GLY A 187 8.65 12.58 -7.95
N PHE A 188 8.71 13.91 -8.20
CA PHE A 188 8.54 14.57 -9.51
C PHE A 188 9.51 15.75 -9.66
N GLY A 189 9.95 16.03 -10.90
CA GLY A 189 10.87 17.14 -11.19
C GLY A 189 12.22 17.02 -10.46
N GLU A 190 12.72 18.12 -9.92
CA GLU A 190 13.98 18.19 -9.17
C GLU A 190 13.98 17.29 -7.92
N ARG A 191 12.81 17.05 -7.31
CA ARG A 191 12.66 16.12 -6.18
C ARG A 191 12.93 14.66 -6.56
N LYS A 192 12.78 14.27 -7.84
CA LYS A 192 13.20 12.93 -8.31
C LYS A 192 14.71 12.79 -8.23
N CYS A 193 15.44 13.80 -8.69
CA CYS A 193 16.90 13.76 -8.72
C CYS A 193 17.48 13.70 -7.31
N SER A 194 16.97 14.50 -6.37
CA SER A 194 17.46 14.49 -4.99
C SER A 194 17.20 13.16 -4.28
N ILE A 195 16.00 12.58 -4.43
CA ILE A 195 15.68 11.27 -3.83
C ILE A 195 16.47 10.15 -4.53
N SER A 196 16.60 10.20 -5.86
CA SER A 196 17.42 9.28 -6.64
C SER A 196 18.86 9.26 -6.18
N MET A 197 19.44 10.42 -5.89
CA MET A 197 20.84 10.50 -5.43
C MET A 197 21.01 10.05 -3.97
N THR A 198 19.94 10.06 -3.17
CA THR A 198 19.98 9.68 -1.75
C THR A 198 19.86 8.16 -1.57
N LEU A 199 19.05 7.51 -2.40
CA LEU A 199 18.81 6.05 -2.39
C LEU A 199 20.11 5.20 -2.38
N PRO A 200 21.10 5.48 -3.26
CA PRO A 200 22.31 4.68 -3.40
C PRO A 200 23.26 4.90 -2.22
N PHE A 201 23.27 6.11 -1.65
CA PHE A 201 24.06 6.41 -0.44
C PHE A 201 23.61 5.59 0.77
N LEU A 202 22.30 5.45 0.98
CA LEU A 202 21.74 4.63 2.06
C LEU A 202 21.89 3.13 1.83
N LEU A 203 21.75 2.67 0.58
CA LEU A 203 21.93 1.26 0.21
C LEU A 203 23.41 0.86 0.04
N LYS A 204 24.36 1.80 0.18
CA LYS A 204 25.78 1.64 -0.24
C LYS A 204 25.92 1.10 -1.67
N VAL A 205 24.98 1.46 -2.53
CA VAL A 205 24.95 1.12 -3.97
C VAL A 205 25.57 2.31 -4.71
N VAL A 206 26.43 2.06 -5.69
CA VAL A 206 26.92 3.13 -6.59
C VAL A 206 25.97 3.21 -7.77
N GLU A 207 25.24 4.32 -7.90
CA GLU A 207 24.37 4.60 -9.05
C GLU A 207 25.21 5.21 -10.20
N LYS A 208 25.18 4.57 -11.38
CA LYS A 208 25.66 5.18 -12.62
C LYS A 208 24.46 5.68 -13.42
N VAL A 209 24.31 7.00 -13.51
CA VAL A 209 23.31 7.65 -14.36
C VAL A 209 23.78 7.59 -15.81
N TYR A 210 23.11 6.80 -16.65
CA TYR A 210 23.35 6.81 -18.10
C TYR A 210 22.53 7.93 -18.75
N GLN A 211 23.20 9.01 -19.17
CA GLN A 211 22.57 10.06 -19.99
C GLN A 211 22.49 9.63 -21.46
N LYS A 212 21.43 10.11 -22.11
CA LYS A 212 20.85 9.64 -23.37
C LYS A 212 21.57 10.16 -24.64
N GLU A 213 22.89 10.07 -24.71
CA GLU A 213 23.60 10.43 -25.94
C GLU A 213 24.50 9.29 -26.44
N LYS A 214 24.21 8.86 -27.68
CA LYS A 214 24.85 7.80 -28.49
C LYS A 214 24.43 6.36 -28.20
N LEU A 215 23.17 6.05 -28.50
CA LEU A 215 22.80 4.75 -29.06
C LEU A 215 23.37 4.67 -30.48
N ASN A 216 24.60 4.14 -30.66
CA ASN A 216 24.95 3.38 -31.87
C ASN A 216 26.30 2.66 -31.89
N GLU A 217 26.93 2.36 -30.75
CA GLU A 217 28.12 1.49 -30.77
C GLU A 217 27.98 0.32 -29.81
N ARG A 218 28.33 -0.87 -30.32
CA ARG A 218 28.50 -2.10 -29.55
C ARG A 218 29.37 -1.78 -28.34
N ILE A 219 28.84 -1.99 -27.15
CA ILE A 219 29.61 -1.78 -25.93
C ILE A 219 30.22 -3.14 -25.56
N ASP A 220 31.49 -3.32 -25.90
CA ASP A 220 32.34 -4.35 -25.33
C ASP A 220 32.66 -3.96 -23.87
N LEU A 221 32.38 -4.85 -22.90
CA LEU A 221 32.48 -4.55 -21.45
C LEU A 221 33.22 -5.64 -20.67
N THR A 222 34.52 -5.80 -20.92
CA THR A 222 35.41 -6.74 -20.21
C THR A 222 36.03 -6.20 -18.92
N SER A 223 35.67 -5.01 -18.42
CA SER A 223 36.35 -4.48 -17.23
C SER A 223 35.54 -3.50 -16.40
N ILE A 224 34.52 -3.96 -15.67
CA ILE A 224 34.02 -3.20 -14.50
C ILE A 224 33.65 -4.20 -13.39
N SER A 225 34.51 -4.25 -12.38
CA SER A 225 34.45 -5.12 -11.23
C SER A 225 33.41 -4.68 -10.19
N SER A 226 32.74 -5.69 -9.63
CA SER A 226 32.19 -5.78 -8.27
C SER A 226 31.80 -4.48 -7.56
N ASN A 227 30.51 -4.12 -7.63
CA ASN A 227 29.71 -3.67 -6.49
C ASN A 227 28.22 -3.56 -6.89
N SER A 228 27.32 -3.66 -5.92
CA SER A 228 25.86 -3.62 -6.10
C SER A 228 25.41 -2.43 -6.98
N HIS A 229 24.58 -2.69 -8.00
CA HIS A 229 24.12 -1.66 -8.95
C HIS A 229 22.59 -1.70 -9.15
N CYS A 230 21.92 -0.58 -8.88
CA CYS A 230 20.59 -0.29 -9.41
C CYS A 230 20.72 0.39 -10.78
N LEU A 231 19.91 -0.03 -11.76
CA LEU A 231 19.88 0.63 -13.07
C LEU A 231 18.69 1.59 -13.15
N PHE A 232 18.98 2.87 -13.42
CA PHE A 232 17.99 3.89 -13.72
C PHE A 232 17.92 4.10 -15.23
N TYR A 233 16.77 3.79 -15.84
CA TYR A 233 16.55 4.00 -17.28
C TYR A 233 15.17 4.65 -17.50
N ASN A 234 15.13 5.81 -18.16
CA ASN A 234 13.90 6.55 -18.48
C ASN A 234 12.94 6.78 -17.28
N GLY A 235 13.44 7.01 -16.06
CA GLY A 235 12.59 7.23 -14.89
C GLY A 235 12.07 5.95 -14.22
N ILE A 236 12.60 4.79 -14.60
CA ILE A 236 12.30 3.48 -14.05
C ILE A 236 13.54 2.96 -13.32
N TYR A 237 13.36 2.51 -12.08
CA TYR A 237 14.36 1.73 -11.35
C TYR A 237 14.13 0.26 -11.64
N VAL A 238 15.19 -0.41 -12.07
CA VAL A 238 15.21 -1.87 -12.14
C VAL A 238 16.02 -2.37 -10.96
N LEU A 239 15.35 -3.02 -10.02
CA LEU A 239 15.99 -3.80 -8.96
C LEU A 239 16.20 -5.23 -9.44
N ILE A 240 17.41 -5.73 -9.17
CA ILE A 240 17.97 -6.99 -9.66
C ILE A 240 18.45 -7.80 -8.47
#